data_AF-A0A8T0DK31-F1
#
_entry.id   AF-A0A8T0DK31-F1
#
_cell.length_a   1.000
_cell.length_b   1.000
_cell.length_c   1.000
_cell.angle_alpha   90.00
_cell.angle_beta   90.00
_cell.angle_gamma   90.00
#
_symmetry.space_group_name_H-M   'P 1'
#
loop_
_entity.id
_entity.type
_entity.pdbx_description
1 polymer ?
#
loop_
_entity_poly.entity_id
_entity_poly.type
_entity_poly.pdbx_seq_one_letter_code
_entity_poly.pdbx_strand_id
1 'polypeptide(L)'
;MHSARINFTPESEHSINKVIELHKQAAHTYDHLAATCATEEISMPGFCKFFRLCSQRQRRLAEHWINYQTMRGGKVHVPEVKPFEDVSGLYRQKLDHLVEIALGIEEKIEHHLRQVHCIALSTDDIALREYIEKKLTLPQLHVIRMMVNHVNGLRVSGNGYLYDRTTMLPLVKKLRHELTRREELEWFKECDTQVCLPTSTGVAAFIYPF
;
A
#
# COMPACT_ATOMS: atom_id res chain seq x y z
N MET A 1 14.70 -31.49 -14.31
CA MET A 1 14.05 -30.52 -13.38
C MET A 1 12.83 -29.95 -14.09
N HIS A 2 11.65 -30.00 -13.47
CA HIS A 2 10.43 -29.41 -14.02
C HIS A 2 10.29 -27.95 -13.59
N SER A 3 9.74 -27.09 -14.44
CA SER A 3 9.55 -25.66 -14.19
C SER A 3 8.07 -25.34 -14.03
N ALA A 4 7.72 -24.51 -13.04
CA ALA A 4 6.37 -23.95 -12.88
C ALA A 4 6.09 -22.77 -13.83
N ARG A 5 7.08 -22.36 -14.63
CA ARG A 5 6.98 -21.21 -15.53
C ARG A 5 6.11 -21.53 -16.75
N ILE A 6 4.87 -21.05 -16.72
CA ILE A 6 3.88 -21.20 -17.79
C ILE A 6 3.42 -19.80 -18.23
N ASN A 7 3.54 -19.52 -19.53
CA ASN A 7 3.20 -18.24 -20.16
C ASN A 7 3.65 -17.00 -19.35
N PHE A 8 4.90 -17.03 -18.89
CA PHE A 8 5.44 -16.00 -18.01
C PHE A 8 6.69 -15.39 -18.63
N THR A 9 6.52 -14.24 -19.25
CA THR A 9 7.59 -13.59 -20.02
C THR A 9 8.64 -12.96 -19.11
N PRO A 10 9.89 -12.79 -19.57
CA PRO A 10 10.90 -12.06 -18.79
C PRO A 10 10.50 -10.61 -18.53
N GLU A 11 9.69 -10.01 -19.40
CA GLU A 11 9.15 -8.66 -19.23
C GLU A 11 8.17 -8.59 -18.05
N SER A 12 7.22 -9.54 -17.96
CA SER A 12 6.31 -9.68 -16.81
C SER A 12 7.08 -9.89 -15.51
N GLU A 13 8.10 -10.76 -15.54
CA GLU A 13 8.96 -11.04 -14.38
C GLU A 13 9.71 -9.79 -13.90
N HIS A 14 10.30 -9.03 -14.83
CA HIS A 14 11.00 -7.79 -14.52
C HIS A 14 10.06 -6.72 -13.97
N SER A 15 8.87 -6.57 -14.58
CA SER A 15 7.86 -5.62 -14.15
C SER A 15 7.37 -5.91 -12.72
N ILE A 16 7.13 -7.18 -12.39
CA ILE A 16 6.76 -7.59 -11.03
C ILE A 16 7.89 -7.32 -10.03
N ASN A 17 9.14 -7.62 -10.39
CA ASN A 17 10.30 -7.28 -9.56
C ASN A 17 10.36 -5.77 -9.29
N LYS A 18 10.03 -4.92 -10.29
CA LYS A 18 9.94 -3.49 -10.10
C LYS A 18 8.82 -3.09 -9.14
N VAL A 19 7.65 -3.71 -9.23
CA VAL A 19 6.55 -3.45 -8.28
C VAL A 19 6.92 -3.85 -6.84
N ILE A 20 7.62 -4.97 -6.66
CA ILE A 20 8.14 -5.40 -5.34
C ILE A 20 9.11 -4.35 -4.79
N GLU A 21 10.02 -3.84 -5.62
CA GLU A 21 10.94 -2.76 -5.26
C GLU A 21 10.15 -1.53 -4.80
N LEU A 22 9.19 -1.04 -5.59
CA LEU A 22 8.39 0.15 -5.27
C LEU A 22 7.64 0.01 -3.94
N HIS A 23 7.02 -1.15 -3.65
CA HIS A 23 6.35 -1.37 -2.37
C HIS A 23 7.34 -1.36 -1.19
N LYS A 24 8.55 -1.90 -1.35
CA LYS A 24 9.60 -1.84 -0.32
C LYS A 24 10.10 -0.41 -0.10
N GLN A 25 10.30 0.36 -1.17
CA GLN A 25 10.68 1.78 -1.11
C GLN A 25 9.58 2.61 -0.43
N ALA A 26 8.32 2.34 -0.75
CA ALA A 26 7.16 2.97 -0.13
C ALA A 26 7.10 2.68 1.37
N ALA A 27 7.27 1.41 1.77
CA ALA A 27 7.29 1.02 3.18
C ALA A 27 8.35 1.78 3.96
N HIS A 28 9.58 1.85 3.43
CA HIS A 28 10.66 2.59 4.05
C HIS A 28 10.34 4.09 4.17
N THR A 29 9.79 4.70 3.11
CA THR A 29 9.40 6.12 3.13
C THR A 29 8.29 6.39 4.16
N TYR A 30 7.30 5.51 4.27
CA TYR A 30 6.25 5.61 5.29
C TYR A 30 6.77 5.45 6.72
N ASP A 31 7.79 4.63 6.95
CA ASP A 31 8.44 4.54 8.27
C ASP A 31 9.06 5.89 8.66
N HIS A 32 9.73 6.56 7.71
CA HIS A 32 10.30 7.90 7.92
C HIS A 32 9.21 8.94 8.17
N LEU A 33 8.14 8.97 7.36
CA LEU A 33 7.00 9.87 7.58
C LEU A 33 6.36 9.66 8.96
N ALA A 34 6.22 8.40 9.39
CA ALA A 34 5.71 8.08 10.72
C ALA A 34 6.64 8.54 11.84
N ALA A 35 7.96 8.35 11.69
CA ALA A 35 8.96 8.79 12.65
C ALA A 35 8.98 10.33 12.75
N THR A 36 8.92 11.03 11.62
CA THR A 36 8.81 12.48 11.54
C THR A 36 7.56 12.99 12.27
N CYS A 37 6.40 12.35 12.10
CA CYS A 37 5.18 12.74 12.82
C CYS A 37 5.25 12.46 14.33
N ALA A 38 6.16 11.58 14.77
CA ALA A 38 6.34 11.22 16.18
C ALA A 38 7.31 12.14 16.93
N THR A 39 8.05 13.01 16.23
CA THR A 39 8.99 13.94 16.86
C THR A 39 8.25 14.96 17.71
N GLU A 40 8.95 15.53 18.68
CA GLU A 40 8.40 16.57 19.57
C GLU A 40 8.04 17.85 18.80
N GLU A 41 8.74 18.13 17.70
CA GLU A 41 8.52 19.30 16.84
C GLU A 41 7.17 19.25 16.12
N ILE A 42 6.75 18.07 15.63
CA ILE A 42 5.51 17.91 14.85
C ILE A 42 4.38 17.36 15.73
N SER A 43 4.65 16.33 16.55
CA SER A 43 3.73 15.75 17.54
C SER A 43 2.31 15.45 17.00
N MET A 44 2.23 14.71 15.89
CA MET A 44 0.99 14.31 15.22
C MET A 44 0.73 12.80 15.40
N PRO A 45 0.17 12.36 16.53
CA PRO A 45 0.03 10.93 16.86
C PRO A 45 -0.95 10.17 15.95
N GLY A 46 -1.98 10.82 15.38
CA GLY A 46 -2.89 10.20 14.42
C GLY A 46 -2.20 9.86 13.11
N PHE A 47 -1.55 10.83 12.47
CA PHE A 47 -0.77 10.65 11.25
C PHE A 47 0.40 9.70 11.46
N CYS A 48 1.12 9.78 12.58
CA CYS A 48 2.17 8.81 12.93
C CYS A 48 1.64 7.37 12.86
N LYS A 49 0.52 7.09 13.54
CA LYS A 49 -0.06 5.74 13.53
C LYS A 49 -0.61 5.36 12.16
N PHE A 50 -1.18 6.30 11.42
CA PHE A 50 -1.68 6.07 10.07
C PHE A 50 -0.56 5.71 9.09
N PHE A 51 0.55 6.45 9.08
CA PHE A 51 1.71 6.14 8.24
C PHE A 51 2.36 4.80 8.62
N ARG A 52 2.37 4.42 9.91
CA ARG A 52 2.78 3.06 10.31
C ARG A 52 1.88 1.99 9.69
N LEU A 53 0.56 2.20 9.66
CA LEU A 53 -0.35 1.26 8.99
C LEU A 53 -0.11 1.22 7.48
N CYS A 54 0.19 2.36 6.85
CA CYS A 54 0.56 2.41 5.43
C CYS A 54 1.84 1.61 5.17
N SER A 55 2.88 1.81 5.98
CA SER A 55 4.12 1.03 5.91
C SER A 55 3.87 -0.48 6.02
N GLN A 56 3.05 -0.91 6.99
CA GLN A 56 2.66 -2.32 7.14
C GLN A 56 1.93 -2.86 5.91
N ARG A 57 0.95 -2.11 5.37
CA ARG A 57 0.23 -2.46 4.14
C ARG A 57 1.21 -2.67 2.98
N GLN A 58 2.17 -1.76 2.79
CA GLN A 58 3.15 -1.85 1.69
C GLN A 58 4.07 -3.07 1.84
N ARG A 59 4.50 -3.43 3.07
CA ARG A 59 5.28 -4.67 3.29
C ARG A 59 4.49 -5.92 2.92
N ARG A 60 3.23 -6.01 3.35
CA ARG A 60 2.36 -7.15 3.00
C ARG A 60 2.08 -7.21 1.49
N LEU A 61 1.94 -6.07 0.81
CA LEU A 61 1.79 -6.02 -0.66
C LEU A 61 3.05 -6.54 -1.36
N ALA A 62 4.24 -6.15 -0.88
CA ALA A 62 5.50 -6.67 -1.40
C ALA A 62 5.60 -8.19 -1.23
N GLU A 63 5.19 -8.73 -0.08
CA GLU A 63 5.16 -10.18 0.18
C GLU A 63 4.19 -10.91 -0.77
N HIS A 64 3.00 -10.36 -1.03
CA HIS A 64 2.09 -10.95 -2.01
C HIS A 64 2.67 -10.99 -3.42
N TRP A 65 3.36 -9.93 -3.85
CA TRP A 65 4.02 -9.92 -5.14
C TRP A 65 5.21 -10.89 -5.21
N ILE A 66 5.96 -11.05 -4.11
CA ILE A 66 7.00 -12.06 -3.99
C ILE A 66 6.40 -13.46 -4.15
N ASN A 67 5.31 -13.75 -3.45
CA ASN A 67 4.62 -15.04 -3.54
C ASN A 67 4.04 -15.28 -4.94
N TYR A 68 3.51 -14.25 -5.59
CA TYR A 68 3.01 -14.34 -6.95
C TYR A 68 4.16 -14.60 -7.95
N GLN A 69 5.29 -13.91 -7.80
CA GLN A 69 6.48 -14.10 -8.62
C GLN A 69 7.01 -15.53 -8.53
N THR A 70 7.15 -16.07 -7.31
CA THR A 70 7.64 -17.44 -7.10
C THR A 70 6.63 -18.48 -7.54
N MET A 71 5.32 -18.25 -7.33
CA MET A 71 4.24 -19.11 -7.83
C MET A 71 4.29 -19.27 -9.36
N ARG A 72 4.61 -18.20 -10.10
CA ARG A 72 4.74 -18.22 -11.56
C ARG A 72 6.09 -18.76 -12.06
N GLY A 73 6.95 -19.24 -11.15
CA GLY A 73 8.29 -19.74 -11.48
C GLY A 73 9.30 -18.64 -11.84
N GLY A 74 9.01 -17.38 -11.49
CA GLY A 74 9.91 -16.24 -11.59
C GLY A 74 10.93 -16.19 -10.46
N LYS A 75 11.99 -15.42 -10.67
CA LYS A 75 13.02 -15.14 -9.69
C LYS A 75 12.84 -13.73 -9.16
N VAL A 76 12.85 -13.61 -7.83
CA VAL A 76 12.81 -12.32 -7.15
C VAL A 76 14.19 -11.70 -7.19
N HIS A 77 14.31 -10.55 -7.85
CA HIS A 77 15.52 -9.75 -7.84
C HIS A 77 15.17 -8.32 -7.47
N VAL A 78 15.48 -7.96 -6.21
CA VAL A 78 15.26 -6.61 -5.70
C VAL A 78 16.64 -6.04 -5.36
N PRO A 79 17.06 -4.94 -6.01
CA PRO A 79 18.33 -4.29 -5.71
C PRO A 79 18.25 -3.54 -4.36
N GLU A 80 19.21 -2.64 -4.13
CA GLU A 80 19.20 -1.76 -2.95
C GLU A 80 17.90 -0.94 -2.86
N VAL A 81 17.21 -1.05 -1.74
CA VAL A 81 15.95 -0.34 -1.50
C VAL A 81 16.24 1.01 -0.86
N LYS A 82 16.06 2.09 -1.63
CA LYS A 82 16.16 3.48 -1.14
C LYS A 82 14.76 4.08 -0.97
N PRO A 83 14.53 5.00 -0.03
CA PRO A 83 13.25 5.70 0.05
C PRO A 83 12.98 6.49 -1.26
N PHE A 84 11.71 6.74 -1.56
CA PHE A 84 11.30 7.49 -2.76
C PHE A 84 11.79 8.94 -2.76
N GLU A 85 11.95 9.50 -1.58
CA GLU A 85 12.36 10.88 -1.37
C GLU A 85 13.48 10.96 -0.35
N ASP A 86 14.23 12.06 -0.42
CA ASP A 86 15.25 12.36 0.57
C ASP A 86 14.59 12.71 1.91
N VAL A 87 14.77 11.83 2.88
CA VAL A 87 14.13 11.89 4.20
C VAL A 87 14.78 12.94 5.11
N SER A 88 15.96 13.45 4.75
CA SER A 88 16.77 14.33 5.59
C SER A 88 16.16 15.73 5.84
N GLY A 89 15.12 16.11 5.07
CA GLY A 89 14.42 17.39 5.20
C GLY A 89 12.98 17.33 5.74
N LEU A 90 12.43 16.13 6.00
CA LEU A 90 10.98 15.96 6.25
C LEU A 90 10.48 16.68 7.50
N TYR A 91 11.29 16.76 8.56
CA TYR A 91 10.89 17.41 9.82
C TYR A 91 10.65 18.92 9.69
N ARG A 92 11.20 19.57 8.64
CA ARG A 92 11.00 20.99 8.36
C ARG A 92 9.74 21.27 7.53
N GLN A 93 9.11 20.22 6.99
CA GLN A 93 7.95 20.35 6.12
C GLN A 93 6.67 20.47 6.94
N LYS A 94 5.70 21.16 6.35
CA LYS A 94 4.34 21.22 6.90
C LYS A 94 3.65 19.86 6.76
N LEU A 95 2.68 19.60 7.63
CA LEU A 95 1.96 18.34 7.68
C LEU A 95 1.23 18.01 6.36
N ASP A 96 0.67 19.02 5.68
CA ASP A 96 0.04 18.86 4.37
C ASP A 96 1.03 18.35 3.32
N HIS A 97 2.25 18.89 3.27
CA HIS A 97 3.31 18.36 2.40
C HIS A 97 3.68 16.91 2.72
N LEU A 98 3.72 16.50 3.99
CA LEU A 98 3.97 15.10 4.34
C LEU A 98 2.90 14.15 3.78
N VAL A 99 1.64 14.59 3.77
CA VAL A 99 0.53 13.82 3.17
C VAL A 99 0.56 13.87 1.64
N GLU A 100 1.03 14.96 1.03
CA GLU A 100 1.26 15.03 -0.42
C GLU A 100 2.34 14.06 -0.90
N ILE A 101 3.42 13.90 -0.13
CA ILE A 101 4.44 12.88 -0.40
C ILE A 101 3.80 11.49 -0.37
N ALA A 102 2.99 11.21 0.66
CA ALA A 102 2.24 9.96 0.77
C ALA A 102 1.30 9.72 -0.42
N LEU A 103 0.63 10.77 -0.91
CA LEU A 103 -0.21 10.70 -2.12
C LEU A 103 0.62 10.39 -3.37
N GLY A 104 1.74 11.09 -3.57
CA GLY A 104 2.62 10.88 -4.72
C GLY A 104 3.21 9.48 -4.78
N ILE A 105 3.45 8.84 -3.63
CA ILE A 105 3.85 7.42 -3.55
C ILE A 105 2.74 6.51 -4.09
N GLU A 106 1.50 6.69 -3.64
CA GLU A 106 0.38 5.85 -4.07
C GLU A 106 0.03 6.06 -5.56
N GLU A 107 0.18 7.28 -6.09
CA GLU A 107 0.04 7.58 -7.52
C GLU A 107 1.14 6.91 -8.37
N LYS A 108 2.40 6.94 -7.90
CA LYS A 108 3.52 6.25 -8.57
C LYS A 108 3.30 4.74 -8.61
N ILE A 109 2.78 4.14 -7.54
CA ILE A 109 2.45 2.71 -7.49
C ILE A 109 1.31 2.39 -8.47
N GLU A 110 0.23 3.18 -8.48
CA GLU A 110 -0.89 2.99 -9.41
C GLU A 110 -0.43 3.05 -10.86
N HIS A 111 0.44 4.01 -11.20
CA HIS A 111 0.97 4.14 -12.54
C HIS A 111 1.74 2.88 -12.96
N HIS A 112 2.58 2.32 -12.07
CA HIS A 112 3.29 1.08 -12.37
C HIS A 112 2.36 -0.13 -12.44
N LEU A 113 1.30 -0.21 -11.63
CA LEU A 113 0.29 -1.26 -11.76
C LEU A 113 -0.40 -1.23 -13.14
N ARG A 114 -0.69 -0.04 -13.67
CA ARG A 114 -1.18 0.12 -15.05
C ARG A 114 -0.16 -0.35 -16.08
N GLN A 115 1.12 -0.04 -15.91
CA GLN A 115 2.17 -0.54 -16.81
C GLN A 115 2.25 -2.07 -16.79
N VAL A 116 2.17 -2.70 -15.62
CA VAL A 116 2.16 -4.18 -15.49
C VAL A 116 0.94 -4.77 -16.18
N HIS A 117 -0.22 -4.13 -16.05
CA HIS A 117 -1.45 -4.53 -16.74
C HIS A 117 -1.32 -4.43 -18.27
N CYS A 118 -0.73 -3.35 -18.79
CA CYS A 118 -0.43 -3.23 -20.22
C CYS A 118 0.51 -4.34 -20.73
N ILE A 119 1.53 -4.71 -19.94
CA ILE A 119 2.44 -5.83 -20.27
C ILE A 119 1.68 -7.16 -20.25
N ALA A 120 0.79 -7.36 -19.28
CA ALA A 120 -0.05 -8.56 -19.23
C ALA A 120 -0.95 -8.66 -20.47
N LEU A 121 -1.47 -7.53 -20.97
CA LEU A 121 -2.27 -7.48 -22.19
C LEU A 121 -1.44 -7.77 -23.45
N SER A 122 -0.23 -7.19 -23.57
CA SER A 122 0.62 -7.40 -24.75
C SER A 122 1.15 -8.83 -24.85
N THR A 123 1.33 -9.49 -23.71
CA THR A 123 1.86 -10.86 -23.60
C THR A 123 0.77 -11.93 -23.49
N ASP A 124 -0.51 -11.54 -23.52
CA ASP A 124 -1.67 -12.42 -23.30
C ASP A 124 -1.56 -13.24 -22.00
N ASP A 125 -0.98 -12.65 -20.94
CA ASP A 125 -0.89 -13.26 -19.61
C ASP A 125 -2.20 -13.06 -18.83
N ILE A 126 -3.15 -13.96 -19.09
CA ILE A 126 -4.48 -13.95 -18.47
C ILE A 126 -4.40 -13.97 -16.94
N ALA A 127 -3.46 -14.73 -16.37
CA ALA A 127 -3.33 -14.88 -14.93
C ALA A 127 -2.86 -13.59 -14.26
N LEU A 128 -1.88 -12.89 -14.86
CA LEU A 128 -1.40 -11.61 -14.36
C LEU A 128 -2.46 -10.52 -14.47
N ARG A 129 -3.20 -10.49 -15.59
CA ARG A 129 -4.31 -9.56 -15.77
C ARG A 129 -5.38 -9.75 -14.70
N GLU A 130 -5.83 -10.98 -14.52
CA GLU A 130 -6.86 -11.33 -13.53
C GLU A 130 -6.40 -10.97 -12.10
N TYR A 131 -5.13 -11.25 -11.78
CA TYR A 131 -4.55 -10.92 -10.48
C TYR A 131 -4.63 -9.42 -10.19
N ILE A 132 -4.23 -8.57 -11.13
CA ILE A 132 -4.23 -7.11 -10.96
C ILE A 132 -5.66 -6.57 -10.85
N GLU A 133 -6.52 -6.93 -11.79
CA GLU A 133 -7.89 -6.42 -11.89
C GLU A 133 -8.74 -6.80 -10.68
N LYS A 134 -8.65 -8.06 -10.23
CA LYS A 134 -9.45 -8.54 -9.10
C LYS A 134 -8.89 -8.08 -7.76
N LYS A 135 -7.56 -8.07 -7.58
CA LYS A 135 -6.97 -7.90 -6.25
C LYS A 135 -6.40 -6.53 -5.93
N LEU A 136 -6.00 -5.72 -6.92
CA LEU A 136 -5.13 -4.57 -6.67
C LEU A 136 -5.68 -3.24 -7.16
N THR A 137 -6.35 -3.20 -8.32
CA THR A 137 -6.77 -1.94 -8.95
C THR A 137 -7.73 -1.12 -8.09
N LEU A 138 -8.87 -1.70 -7.68
CA LEU A 138 -9.87 -0.99 -6.87
C LEU A 138 -9.36 -0.58 -5.48
N PRO A 139 -8.66 -1.45 -4.72
CA PRO A 139 -8.04 -1.06 -3.46
C PRO A 139 -7.07 0.12 -3.62
N GLN A 140 -6.24 0.13 -4.67
CA GLN A 140 -5.28 1.20 -4.89
C GLN A 140 -5.97 2.55 -5.11
N LEU A 141 -7.00 2.60 -5.96
CA LEU A 141 -7.79 3.82 -6.18
C LEU A 141 -8.49 4.30 -4.90
N HIS A 142 -8.89 3.37 -4.04
CA HIS A 142 -9.48 3.71 -2.77
C HIS A 142 -8.49 4.42 -1.84
N VAL A 143 -7.25 3.91 -1.75
CA VAL A 143 -6.20 4.51 -0.92
C VAL A 143 -5.82 5.88 -1.46
N ILE A 144 -5.68 6.03 -2.78
CA ILE A 144 -5.45 7.35 -3.41
C ILE A 144 -6.55 8.33 -3.02
N ARG A 145 -7.82 7.95 -3.16
CA ARG A 145 -8.95 8.80 -2.76
C ARG A 145 -8.88 9.19 -1.28
N MET A 146 -8.53 8.25 -0.41
CA MET A 146 -8.38 8.50 1.02
C MET A 146 -7.24 9.51 1.29
N MET A 147 -6.09 9.37 0.62
CA MET A 147 -4.98 10.32 0.72
C MET A 147 -5.38 11.71 0.24
N VAL A 148 -6.04 11.82 -0.92
CA VAL A 148 -6.55 13.10 -1.47
C VAL A 148 -7.51 13.77 -0.49
N ASN A 149 -8.42 13.00 0.14
CA ASN A 149 -9.34 13.53 1.14
C ASN A 149 -8.60 14.08 2.37
N HIS A 150 -7.49 13.47 2.78
CA HIS A 150 -6.68 13.95 3.89
C HIS A 150 -5.89 15.22 3.52
N VAL A 151 -5.30 15.31 2.33
CA VAL A 151 -4.65 16.53 1.83
C VAL A 151 -5.65 17.69 1.81
N ASN A 152 -6.81 17.48 1.19
CA ASN A 152 -7.85 18.51 1.10
C ASN A 152 -8.43 18.85 2.48
N GLY A 153 -8.66 17.86 3.34
CA GLY A 153 -9.18 18.06 4.70
C GLY A 153 -8.23 18.87 5.59
N LEU A 154 -6.92 18.68 5.45
CA LEU A 154 -5.92 19.49 6.13
C LEU A 154 -5.96 20.95 5.64
N ARG A 155 -6.00 21.16 4.32
CA ARG A 155 -6.07 22.51 3.73
C ARG A 155 -7.34 23.26 4.12
N VAL A 156 -8.49 22.58 4.11
CA VAL A 156 -9.79 23.17 4.46
C VAL A 156 -9.90 23.44 5.96
N SER A 157 -9.40 22.54 6.81
CA SER A 157 -9.49 22.72 8.26
C SER A 157 -8.59 23.84 8.78
N GLY A 158 -7.47 24.13 8.10
CA GLY A 158 -6.50 25.15 8.50
C GLY A 158 -5.78 24.83 9.82
N ASN A 159 -6.07 23.69 10.46
CA ASN A 159 -5.54 23.29 11.75
C ASN A 159 -5.21 21.79 11.76
N GLY A 160 -3.96 21.48 11.40
CA GLY A 160 -3.46 20.11 11.34
C GLY A 160 -3.55 19.35 12.67
N TYR A 161 -3.33 20.03 13.79
CA TYR A 161 -3.41 19.40 15.11
C TYR A 161 -4.84 18.96 15.45
N LEU A 162 -5.83 19.84 15.24
CA LEU A 162 -7.22 19.50 15.48
C LEU A 162 -7.68 18.39 14.52
N TYR A 163 -7.27 18.44 13.26
CA TYR A 163 -7.56 17.40 12.27
C TYR A 163 -6.99 16.04 12.67
N ASP A 164 -5.74 16.00 13.15
CA ASP A 164 -5.10 14.79 13.65
C ASP A 164 -5.90 14.15 14.79
N ARG A 165 -6.33 14.97 15.75
CA ARG A 165 -7.06 14.51 16.94
C ARG A 165 -8.49 14.05 16.63
N THR A 166 -9.20 14.78 15.78
CA THR A 166 -10.64 14.58 15.54
C THR A 166 -10.93 13.63 14.37
N THR A 167 -10.03 13.56 13.38
CA THR A 167 -10.25 12.78 12.15
C THR A 167 -9.29 11.60 12.07
N MET A 168 -7.98 11.82 12.22
CA MET A 168 -6.99 10.76 12.03
C MET A 168 -6.99 9.72 13.15
N LEU A 169 -7.01 10.14 14.41
CA LEU A 169 -7.03 9.20 15.54
C LEU A 169 -8.24 8.24 15.50
N PRO A 170 -9.49 8.72 15.29
CA PRO A 170 -10.63 7.82 15.14
C PRO A 170 -10.52 6.90 13.91
N LEU A 171 -10.02 7.41 12.78
CA LEU A 171 -9.81 6.61 11.57
C LEU A 171 -8.83 5.46 11.83
N VAL A 172 -7.67 5.76 12.42
CA VAL A 172 -6.65 4.76 12.77
C VAL A 172 -7.22 3.72 13.72
N LYS A 173 -8.02 4.13 14.71
CA LYS A 173 -8.66 3.17 15.63
C LYS A 173 -9.59 2.22 14.88
N LYS A 174 -10.39 2.73 13.94
CA LYS A 174 -11.25 1.90 13.06
C LYS A 174 -10.43 0.96 12.17
N LEU A 175 -9.38 1.46 11.52
CA LEU A 175 -8.49 0.67 10.67
C LEU A 175 -7.82 -0.47 11.46
N ARG A 176 -7.32 -0.20 12.65
CA ARG A 176 -6.71 -1.23 13.52
C ARG A 176 -7.71 -2.29 13.95
N HIS A 177 -8.88 -1.87 14.40
CA HIS A 177 -9.92 -2.81 14.80
C HIS A 177 -10.28 -3.74 13.64
N GLU A 178 -10.38 -3.20 12.43
CA GLU A 178 -10.75 -3.97 11.26
C GLU A 178 -9.62 -4.88 10.75
N LEU A 179 -8.36 -4.49 10.94
CA LEU A 179 -7.20 -5.36 10.73
C LEU A 179 -7.23 -6.56 11.68
N THR A 180 -7.39 -6.31 12.98
CA THR A 180 -7.46 -7.38 13.99
C THR A 180 -8.63 -8.31 13.71
N ARG A 181 -9.81 -7.77 13.36
CA ARG A 181 -10.97 -8.58 13.00
C ARG A 181 -10.70 -9.49 11.80
N ARG A 182 -9.97 -9.03 10.79
CA ARG A 182 -9.61 -9.87 9.63
C ARG A 182 -8.60 -10.94 9.99
N GLU A 183 -7.57 -10.61 10.76
CA GLU A 183 -6.58 -11.58 11.26
C GLU A 183 -7.25 -12.70 12.07
N GLU A 184 -8.22 -12.35 12.93
CA GLU A 184 -9.04 -13.33 13.65
C GLU A 184 -9.88 -14.19 12.68
N LEU A 185 -10.55 -13.58 11.69
CA LEU A 185 -11.34 -14.32 10.71
C LEU A 185 -10.51 -15.25 9.82
N GLU A 186 -9.28 -14.88 9.46
CA GLU A 186 -8.35 -15.77 8.76
C GLU A 186 -7.95 -16.97 9.61
N TRP A 187 -7.69 -16.74 10.90
CA TRP A 187 -7.42 -17.81 11.86
C TRP A 187 -8.61 -18.78 12.01
N PHE A 188 -9.85 -18.27 11.99
CA PHE A 188 -11.04 -19.13 12.03
C PHE A 188 -11.34 -19.81 10.68
N LYS A 189 -10.95 -19.23 9.54
CA LYS A 189 -11.13 -19.83 8.20
C LYS A 189 -10.21 -21.01 7.94
N GLU A 190 -9.07 -21.12 8.63
CA GLU A 190 -8.30 -22.37 8.65
C GLU A 190 -9.09 -23.54 9.27
N CYS A 191 -10.21 -23.26 9.97
CA CYS A 191 -11.09 -24.28 10.54
C CYS A 191 -12.40 -24.56 9.77
N ASP A 192 -12.96 -23.65 8.94
CA ASP A 192 -14.05 -24.00 8.02
C ASP A 192 -14.41 -22.92 6.97
N THR A 193 -15.03 -23.39 5.88
CA THR A 193 -15.46 -22.79 4.59
C THR A 193 -15.65 -21.25 4.37
N GLN A 194 -15.44 -20.87 3.09
CA GLN A 194 -15.44 -19.53 2.47
C GLN A 194 -16.58 -18.58 2.89
N VAL A 195 -16.20 -17.40 3.38
CA VAL A 195 -17.09 -16.24 3.61
C VAL A 195 -16.85 -15.19 2.53
N CYS A 196 -17.92 -14.81 1.80
CA CYS A 196 -17.96 -13.65 0.91
C CYS A 196 -17.69 -12.35 1.69
N LEU A 197 -16.69 -11.58 1.25
CA LEU A 197 -16.34 -10.28 1.84
C LEU A 197 -17.34 -9.18 1.40
N PRO A 198 -17.82 -8.32 2.31
CA PRO A 198 -18.75 -7.26 1.97
C PRO A 198 -18.06 -6.14 1.17
N THR A 199 -18.82 -5.57 0.24
CA THR A 199 -18.45 -4.48 -0.65
C THR A 199 -18.23 -3.14 0.07
N SER A 200 -17.11 -2.50 -0.29
CA SER A 200 -16.86 -1.06 -0.39
C SER A 200 -17.17 -0.14 0.81
N THR A 201 -16.39 -0.26 1.89
CA THR A 201 -16.09 0.91 2.74
C THR A 201 -14.63 1.32 2.60
N GLY A 202 -14.38 2.63 2.73
CA GLY A 202 -13.16 3.25 3.24
C GLY A 202 -12.02 2.31 3.66
N VAL A 203 -12.30 1.78 4.82
CA VAL A 203 -11.44 1.01 5.70
C VAL A 203 -11.19 -0.39 5.14
N ALA A 204 -12.22 -1.04 4.60
CA ALA A 204 -12.12 -2.40 4.06
C ALA A 204 -11.21 -2.49 2.83
N ALA A 205 -11.16 -1.43 2.01
CA ALA A 205 -10.31 -1.36 0.83
C ALA A 205 -8.85 -1.02 1.16
N PHE A 206 -8.59 -0.25 2.23
CA PHE A 206 -7.23 -0.01 2.72
C PHE A 206 -6.55 -1.31 3.20
N ILE A 207 -7.34 -2.18 3.82
CA ILE A 207 -6.86 -3.44 4.39
C ILE A 207 -6.79 -4.54 3.33
N TYR A 208 -7.54 -4.44 2.24
CA TYR A 208 -7.49 -5.42 1.15
C TYR A 208 -6.17 -5.30 0.36
N PRO A 209 -5.55 -6.40 -0.12
CA PRO A 209 -6.03 -7.78 -0.21
C PRO A 209 -5.85 -8.66 1.05
N PHE A 210 -5.54 -8.07 2.21
CA PHE A 210 -5.37 -8.73 3.51
C PHE A 210 -6.67 -8.80 4.32
#